data_AF-A0A3C1F0Y6-F1
#
_entry.id   AF-A0A3C1F0Y6-F1
#
_cell.length_a   1.000
_cell.length_b   1.000
_cell.length_c   1.000
_cell.angle_alpha   90.00
_cell.angle_beta   90.00
_cell.angle_gamma   90.00
#
_symmetry.space_group_name_H-M   'P 1'
#
loop_
_entity.id
_entity.type
_entity.pdbx_description
1 polymer ?
#
loop_
_entity_poly.entity_id
_entity_poly.type
_entity_poly.pdbx_seq_one_letter_code
_entity_poly.pdbx_strand_id
1 'polypeptide(L)'
;SLNGAYTSADGGVTWQPLTQLGLGTASIRHLILHHHSPSVLYAATPNGVARLLPEEQRWEALYAGLPTKAARFLAATDSRLFAATDQGLYMLDLTMEQLAQGNWPGAKALLGDFVHEPSIGAVQENAIHYAEVQPEKIAAWRKQARMSALIPKFTVTGDTNLTDFRHWDSGANPDALQKGERDIDWSTNVTWELGDFIYSDDQTNIDVRSKLMVELRDSILDDVTRSYFERRRLQVELITDPPTEPKAQLAKELRIQELTAILDGLTGGWFSSEIERNGRR
;
A
#
# COMPACT_ATOMS: atom_id res chain seq x y z
N SER A 1 -8.29 -20.03 59.89
CA SER A 1 -8.79 -18.74 59.40
C SER A 1 -9.20 -18.90 57.94
N LEU A 2 -10.23 -18.19 57.48
CA LEU A 2 -10.69 -18.17 56.08
C LEU A 2 -9.74 -17.31 55.22
N ASN A 3 -8.47 -17.71 55.12
CA ASN A 3 -7.47 -16.95 54.37
C ASN A 3 -7.41 -17.47 52.93
N GLY A 4 -7.96 -16.71 51.98
CA GLY A 4 -7.88 -17.02 50.56
C GLY A 4 -9.09 -16.51 49.77
N ALA A 5 -9.08 -16.79 48.47
CA ALA A 5 -10.22 -16.55 47.60
C ALA A 5 -11.13 -17.79 47.59
N TYR A 6 -12.42 -17.56 47.45
CA TYR A 6 -13.43 -18.60 47.30
C TYR A 6 -14.30 -18.28 46.09
N THR A 7 -14.81 -19.30 45.43
CA THR A 7 -15.74 -19.17 44.31
C THR A 7 -17.05 -19.89 44.63
N SER A 8 -18.15 -19.39 44.07
CA SER A 8 -19.47 -19.95 44.21
C SER A 8 -20.14 -20.01 42.84
N ALA A 9 -20.71 -21.17 42.51
CA ALA A 9 -21.43 -21.39 41.25
C ALA A 9 -22.95 -21.23 41.41
N ASP A 10 -23.45 -21.10 42.64
CA ASP A 10 -24.87 -21.13 42.99
C ASP A 10 -25.36 -19.81 43.60
N GLY A 11 -24.69 -18.69 43.27
CA GLY A 11 -25.08 -17.37 43.75
C GLY A 11 -24.74 -17.10 45.22
N GLY A 12 -23.78 -17.83 45.78
CA GLY A 12 -23.27 -17.64 47.14
C GLY A 12 -23.86 -18.58 48.18
N VAL A 13 -24.60 -19.62 47.77
CA VAL A 13 -25.18 -20.63 48.67
C VAL A 13 -24.09 -21.58 49.16
N THR A 14 -23.21 -22.03 48.27
CA THR A 14 -22.02 -22.82 48.61
C THR A 14 -20.75 -22.18 48.07
N TRP A 15 -19.66 -22.32 48.82
CA TRP A 15 -18.37 -21.73 48.50
C TRP A 15 -17.29 -22.81 48.48
N GLN A 16 -16.50 -22.81 47.42
CA GLN A 16 -15.34 -23.68 47.27
C GLN A 16 -14.06 -22.85 47.31
N PRO A 17 -13.00 -23.32 48.00
CA PRO A 17 -11.74 -22.60 48.05
C PRO A 17 -11.11 -22.55 46.65
N LEU A 18 -10.66 -21.36 46.26
CA LEU A 18 -9.87 -21.18 45.05
C LEU A 18 -8.40 -21.53 45.35
N THR A 19 -7.72 -22.12 44.37
CA THR A 19 -6.30 -22.47 44.47
C THR A 19 -5.45 -21.28 44.93
N GLN A 20 -4.48 -21.53 45.81
CA GLN A 20 -3.46 -20.55 46.21
C GLN A 20 -2.11 -20.80 45.53
N LEU A 21 -2.02 -21.87 44.73
CA LEU A 21 -0.78 -22.28 44.08
C LEU A 21 -0.29 -21.16 43.16
N GLY A 22 0.97 -20.75 43.29
CA GLY A 22 1.57 -19.71 42.43
C GLY A 22 1.36 -18.25 42.87
N LEU A 23 0.48 -17.95 43.84
CA LEU A 23 0.33 -16.58 44.39
C LEU A 23 1.53 -16.14 45.23
N GLY A 24 2.22 -17.09 45.87
CA GLY A 24 3.31 -16.81 46.81
C GLY A 24 2.86 -16.10 48.10
N THR A 25 1.55 -15.91 48.31
CA THR A 25 0.95 -15.32 49.51
C THR A 25 -0.52 -15.74 49.63
N ALA A 26 -1.01 -15.86 50.87
CA ALA A 26 -2.42 -16.12 51.15
C ALA A 26 -3.26 -14.83 51.20
N SER A 27 -2.62 -13.66 51.20
CA SER A 27 -3.29 -12.36 51.27
C SER A 27 -3.61 -11.85 49.88
N ILE A 28 -4.91 -11.82 49.57
CA ILE A 28 -5.46 -11.21 48.37
C ILE A 28 -6.17 -9.93 48.82
N ARG A 29 -5.77 -8.79 48.26
CA ARG A 29 -6.30 -7.46 48.61
C ARG A 29 -7.47 -7.04 47.73
N HIS A 30 -7.46 -7.48 46.47
CA HIS A 30 -8.50 -7.17 45.51
C HIS A 30 -8.56 -8.24 44.42
N LEU A 31 -9.76 -8.53 43.92
CA LEU A 31 -10.00 -9.45 42.81
C LEU A 31 -10.86 -8.74 41.76
N ILE A 32 -10.50 -8.92 40.49
CA ILE A 32 -11.33 -8.47 39.36
C ILE A 32 -11.41 -9.55 38.30
N LEU A 33 -12.57 -9.64 37.66
CA LEU A 33 -12.78 -10.44 36.46
C LEU A 33 -12.54 -9.57 35.22
N HIS A 34 -11.98 -10.16 34.16
CA HIS A 34 -11.92 -9.50 32.87
C HIS A 34 -13.32 -9.38 32.26
N HIS A 35 -13.65 -8.21 31.70
CA HIS A 35 -15.02 -7.86 31.30
C HIS A 35 -15.57 -8.75 30.17
N HIS A 36 -14.75 -9.04 29.16
CA HIS A 36 -15.13 -9.87 28.01
C HIS A 36 -14.67 -11.33 28.12
N SER A 37 -13.99 -11.69 29.21
CA SER A 37 -13.47 -13.04 29.42
C SER A 37 -13.61 -13.40 30.89
N PRO A 38 -14.82 -13.74 31.36
CA PRO A 38 -15.09 -13.99 32.78
C PRO A 38 -14.35 -15.23 33.33
N SER A 39 -13.64 -15.98 32.49
CA SER A 39 -12.68 -17.01 32.91
C SER A 39 -11.35 -16.45 33.41
N VAL A 40 -11.04 -15.19 33.13
CA VAL A 40 -9.79 -14.53 33.51
C VAL A 40 -10.00 -13.72 34.79
N LEU A 41 -9.31 -14.13 35.84
CA LEU A 41 -9.34 -13.51 37.16
C LEU A 41 -7.97 -12.93 37.49
N TYR A 42 -7.94 -11.66 37.91
CA TYR A 42 -6.72 -11.00 38.39
C TYR A 42 -6.82 -10.71 39.89
N ALA A 43 -5.70 -10.83 40.58
CA ALA A 43 -5.56 -10.59 42.01
C ALA A 43 -4.49 -9.54 42.29
N ALA A 44 -4.83 -8.54 43.12
CA ALA A 44 -3.85 -7.70 43.79
C ALA A 44 -3.40 -8.39 45.07
N THR A 45 -2.09 -8.49 45.26
CA THR A 45 -1.47 -9.10 46.42
C THR A 45 -0.37 -8.19 46.97
N PRO A 46 0.10 -8.43 48.21
CA PRO A 46 1.32 -7.80 48.73
C PRO A 46 2.59 -8.09 47.91
N ASN A 47 2.54 -9.10 47.03
CA ASN A 47 3.66 -9.51 46.18
C ASN A 47 3.54 -9.02 44.73
N GLY A 48 2.36 -8.58 44.30
CA GLY A 48 2.17 -7.90 43.03
C GLY A 48 0.80 -8.22 42.49
N VAL A 49 0.68 -8.17 41.17
CA VAL A 49 -0.51 -8.60 40.45
C VAL A 49 -0.29 -10.04 39.97
N ALA A 50 -1.31 -10.88 40.13
CA ALA A 50 -1.32 -12.25 39.63
C ALA A 50 -2.58 -12.53 38.82
N ARG A 51 -2.49 -13.43 37.84
CA ARG A 51 -3.59 -13.93 37.02
C ARG A 51 -3.83 -15.40 37.35
N LEU A 52 -5.10 -15.81 37.43
CA LEU A 52 -5.46 -17.22 37.53
C LEU A 52 -5.39 -17.86 36.14
N LEU A 53 -4.75 -19.02 36.07
CA LEU A 53 -4.79 -19.94 34.93
C LEU A 53 -5.77 -21.07 35.28
N PRO A 54 -7.03 -21.02 34.79
CA PRO A 54 -8.05 -21.99 35.20
C PRO A 54 -7.67 -23.43 34.82
N GLU A 55 -7.08 -23.62 33.64
CA GLU A 55 -6.67 -24.94 33.12
C GLU A 55 -5.58 -25.58 33.97
N GLU A 56 -4.64 -24.79 34.48
CA GLU A 56 -3.52 -25.25 35.30
C GLU A 56 -3.82 -25.21 36.82
N GLN A 57 -5.00 -24.71 37.21
CA GLN A 57 -5.39 -24.48 38.61
C GLN A 57 -4.29 -23.79 39.44
N ARG A 58 -3.64 -22.79 38.84
CA ARG A 58 -2.54 -22.03 39.45
C ARG A 58 -2.65 -20.56 39.12
N TRP A 59 -1.96 -19.76 39.91
CA TRP A 59 -1.72 -18.36 39.62
C TRP A 59 -0.37 -18.18 38.95
N GLU A 60 -0.34 -17.28 37.99
CA GLU A 60 0.85 -16.76 37.34
C GLU A 60 1.02 -15.31 37.75
N ALA A 61 2.23 -14.91 38.11
CA ALA A 61 2.48 -13.56 38.56
C ALA A 61 2.93 -12.65 37.40
N LEU A 62 2.26 -11.51 37.25
CA LEU A 62 2.48 -10.55 36.18
C LEU A 62 3.56 -9.55 36.62
N TYR A 63 4.82 -9.98 36.58
CA TYR A 63 5.98 -9.26 37.13
C TYR A 63 6.74 -8.36 36.14
N ALA A 64 6.21 -8.05 34.96
CA ALA A 64 6.96 -7.24 34.00
C ALA A 64 6.96 -5.74 34.39
N GLY A 65 7.99 -5.29 35.13
CA GLY A 65 8.36 -3.87 35.22
C GLY A 65 7.83 -3.06 36.40
N LEU A 66 7.17 -3.66 37.39
CA LEU A 66 6.73 -2.94 38.61
C LEU A 66 7.90 -2.76 39.60
N PRO A 67 8.27 -1.51 39.97
CA PRO A 67 9.26 -1.22 41.02
C PRO A 67 8.82 -1.69 42.41
N THR A 68 7.51 -1.88 42.61
CA THR A 68 6.92 -2.29 43.87
C THR A 68 6.03 -3.51 43.71
N LYS A 69 6.08 -4.36 44.73
CA LYS A 69 5.33 -5.61 44.83
C LYS A 69 3.97 -5.40 45.51
N ALA A 70 3.65 -4.22 46.05
CA ALA A 70 2.45 -4.03 46.85
C ALA A 70 1.26 -3.48 46.03
N ALA A 71 0.57 -4.34 45.26
CA ALA A 71 -0.70 -3.95 44.65
C ALA A 71 -1.81 -3.89 45.70
N ARG A 72 -2.69 -2.88 45.63
CA ARG A 72 -3.84 -2.72 46.54
C ARG A 72 -5.17 -2.87 45.82
N PHE A 73 -5.30 -2.20 44.68
CA PHE A 73 -6.52 -2.20 43.87
C PHE A 73 -6.19 -2.43 42.41
N LEU A 74 -7.14 -3.02 41.68
CA LEU A 74 -7.05 -3.25 40.25
C LEU A 74 -8.29 -2.70 39.56
N ALA A 75 -8.10 -2.20 38.34
CA ALA A 75 -9.17 -1.92 37.39
C ALA A 75 -8.72 -2.43 36.01
N ALA A 76 -9.60 -3.08 35.28
CA ALA A 76 -9.30 -3.59 33.94
C ALA A 76 -10.23 -2.95 32.90
N THR A 77 -9.67 -2.68 31.73
CA THR A 77 -10.36 -2.50 30.46
C THR A 77 -9.99 -3.67 29.54
N ASP A 78 -10.50 -3.67 28.31
CA ASP A 78 -10.31 -4.79 27.37
C ASP A 78 -8.87 -4.98 26.90
N SER A 79 -8.10 -3.90 26.93
CA SER A 79 -6.71 -3.86 26.46
C SER A 79 -5.72 -3.50 27.56
N ARG A 80 -6.17 -3.09 28.76
CA ARG A 80 -5.30 -2.57 29.82
C ARG A 80 -5.71 -3.01 31.21
N LEU A 81 -4.71 -3.28 32.04
CA LEU A 81 -4.86 -3.50 33.47
C LEU A 81 -4.15 -2.39 34.25
N PHE A 82 -4.91 -1.71 35.10
CA PHE A 82 -4.41 -0.68 36.01
C PHE A 82 -4.24 -1.25 37.41
N ALA A 83 -3.07 -1.06 38.00
CA ALA A 83 -2.75 -1.48 39.36
C ALA A 83 -2.39 -0.26 40.22
N ALA A 84 -3.18 -0.01 41.26
CA ALA A 84 -2.86 0.99 42.27
C ALA A 84 -1.94 0.37 43.32
N THR A 85 -0.75 0.94 43.48
CA THR A 85 0.28 0.46 44.41
C THR A 85 0.68 1.56 45.40
N ASP A 86 1.48 1.18 46.39
CA ASP A 86 2.05 2.09 47.39
C ASP A 86 3.01 3.14 46.79
N GLN A 87 3.41 2.99 45.53
CA GLN A 87 4.32 3.91 44.83
C GLN A 87 3.68 4.58 43.61
N GLY A 88 2.35 4.50 43.47
CA GLY A 88 1.60 5.12 42.36
C GLY A 88 0.78 4.13 41.54
N LEU A 89 0.27 4.62 40.42
CA LEU A 89 -0.56 3.87 39.47
C LEU A 89 0.31 3.28 38.36
N TYR A 90 0.12 1.99 38.09
CA TYR A 90 0.81 1.29 37.02
C TYR A 90 -0.18 0.74 35.99
N MET A 91 0.27 0.63 34.75
CA MET A 91 -0.51 0.17 33.61
C MET A 91 0.22 -0.97 32.92
N LEU A 92 -0.52 -2.04 32.64
CA LEU A 92 -0.07 -3.19 31.86
C LEU A 92 -0.95 -3.32 30.62
N ASP A 93 -0.33 -3.38 29.42
CA ASP A 93 -1.03 -3.66 28.17
C ASP A 93 -1.32 -5.17 28.07
N LEU A 94 -2.60 -5.53 28.06
CA LEU A 94 -3.09 -6.91 27.96
C LEU A 94 -3.14 -7.42 26.50
N THR A 95 -2.92 -6.53 25.53
CA THR A 95 -2.90 -6.89 24.10
C THR A 95 -1.83 -7.94 23.78
N MET A 96 -0.64 -7.79 24.36
CA MET A 96 0.45 -8.78 24.20
C MET A 96 0.14 -10.12 24.88
N GLU A 97 -0.73 -10.12 25.89
CA GLU A 97 -1.17 -11.31 26.63
C GLU A 97 -2.26 -12.07 25.87
N GLN A 98 -3.20 -11.36 25.21
CA GLN A 98 -4.15 -11.93 24.25
C GLN A 98 -3.45 -12.55 23.03
N LEU A 99 -2.37 -11.91 22.57
CA LEU A 99 -1.49 -12.44 21.51
C LEU A 99 -0.73 -13.71 21.95
N ALA A 100 -0.37 -13.82 23.23
CA ALA A 100 0.33 -14.97 23.79
C ALA A 100 -0.57 -16.18 24.10
N GLN A 101 -1.85 -15.96 24.41
CA GLN A 101 -2.82 -17.01 24.77
C GLN A 101 -3.52 -17.67 23.57
N GLY A 102 -3.05 -17.44 22.34
CA GLY A 102 -3.49 -18.19 21.17
C GLY A 102 -4.85 -17.78 20.57
N ASN A 103 -5.47 -16.70 21.05
CA ASN A 103 -6.66 -16.10 20.41
C ASN A 103 -6.31 -15.25 19.18
N TRP A 104 -5.06 -15.28 18.72
CA TRP A 104 -4.69 -14.77 17.41
C TRP A 104 -5.35 -15.66 16.34
N PRO A 105 -6.15 -15.13 15.41
CA PRO A 105 -6.73 -15.92 14.31
C PRO A 105 -5.68 -16.58 13.39
N GLY A 106 -4.38 -16.45 13.67
CA GLY A 106 -3.32 -16.70 12.72
C GLY A 106 -3.28 -15.56 11.71
N ALA A 107 -2.10 -15.27 11.16
CA ALA A 107 -2.02 -14.35 10.02
C ALA A 107 -2.96 -14.82 8.89
N LYS A 108 -3.16 -16.14 8.77
CA LYS A 108 -4.00 -16.75 7.74
C LYS A 108 -5.50 -16.47 7.88
N ALA A 109 -6.08 -16.46 9.07
CA ALA A 109 -7.52 -16.16 9.19
C ALA A 109 -7.80 -14.66 9.09
N LEU A 110 -6.93 -13.80 9.64
CA LEU A 110 -6.99 -12.35 9.39
C LEU A 110 -6.86 -12.04 7.90
N LEU A 111 -5.94 -12.70 7.18
CA LEU A 111 -5.82 -12.57 5.72
C LEU A 111 -7.06 -13.10 4.97
N GLY A 112 -7.83 -14.01 5.58
CA GLY A 112 -9.09 -14.55 5.04
C GLY A 112 -10.21 -13.51 4.96
N ASP A 113 -10.28 -12.59 5.93
CA ASP A 113 -11.26 -11.49 5.91
C ASP A 113 -11.02 -10.49 4.77
N PHE A 114 -9.85 -10.56 4.15
CA PHE A 114 -9.45 -9.69 3.05
C PHE A 114 -9.42 -10.38 1.68
N VAL A 115 -10.08 -11.53 1.53
CA VAL A 115 -10.17 -12.25 0.25
C VAL A 115 -10.78 -11.39 -0.86
N HIS A 116 -11.62 -10.42 -0.51
CA HIS A 116 -12.24 -9.50 -1.47
C HIS A 116 -11.30 -8.37 -1.93
N GLU A 117 -10.16 -8.16 -1.27
CA GLU A 117 -9.23 -7.10 -1.64
C GLU A 117 -8.31 -7.52 -2.79
N PRO A 118 -8.07 -6.64 -3.78
CA PRO A 118 -7.11 -6.92 -4.84
C PRO A 118 -5.69 -7.05 -4.27
N SER A 119 -4.89 -7.91 -4.88
CA SER A 119 -3.48 -8.07 -4.52
C SER A 119 -2.68 -6.83 -4.93
N ILE A 120 -1.63 -6.51 -4.17
CA ILE A 120 -0.76 -5.36 -4.49
C ILE A 120 -0.21 -5.41 -5.93
N GLY A 121 0.10 -6.60 -6.44
CA GLY A 121 0.57 -6.77 -7.82
C GLY A 121 -0.47 -6.32 -8.84
N ALA A 122 -1.74 -6.66 -8.64
CA ALA A 122 -2.83 -6.23 -9.53
C ALA A 122 -3.05 -4.70 -9.46
N VAL A 123 -2.93 -4.10 -8.27
CA VAL A 123 -3.02 -2.64 -8.10
C VAL A 123 -1.86 -1.92 -8.81
N GLN A 124 -0.64 -2.42 -8.64
CA GLN A 124 0.57 -1.86 -9.28
C GLN A 124 0.50 -1.97 -10.80
N GLU A 125 0.08 -3.13 -11.33
CA GLU A 125 -0.09 -3.34 -12.77
C GLU A 125 -1.12 -2.37 -13.35
N ASN A 126 -2.26 -2.20 -12.68
CA ASN A 126 -3.29 -1.26 -13.11
C ASN A 126 -2.81 0.19 -13.05
N ALA A 127 -2.09 0.58 -12.00
CA ALA A 127 -1.52 1.92 -11.88
C ALA A 127 -0.49 2.24 -12.98
N ILE A 128 0.40 1.28 -13.30
CA ILE A 128 1.33 1.40 -14.44
C ILE A 128 0.57 1.56 -15.76
N HIS A 129 -0.50 0.78 -15.94
CA HIS A 129 -1.32 0.84 -17.14
C HIS A 129 -2.04 2.18 -17.27
N TYR A 130 -2.65 2.68 -16.19
CA TYR A 130 -3.36 3.96 -16.14
C TYR A 130 -2.44 5.15 -16.42
N ALA A 131 -1.22 5.14 -15.87
CA ALA A 131 -0.25 6.20 -16.10
C ALA A 131 0.52 6.08 -17.44
N GLU A 132 0.25 5.06 -18.25
CA GLU A 132 0.93 4.78 -19.53
C GLU A 132 2.47 4.65 -19.45
N VAL A 133 3.01 4.29 -18.29
CA VAL A 133 4.47 4.19 -18.01
C VAL A 133 5.03 2.77 -18.24
N GLN A 134 4.51 2.09 -19.25
CA GLN A 134 4.87 0.70 -19.54
C GLN A 134 6.30 0.57 -20.10
N PRO A 135 7.14 -0.39 -19.63
CA PRO A 135 8.50 -0.59 -20.12
C PRO A 135 8.59 -0.90 -21.61
N GLU A 136 7.58 -1.59 -22.15
CA GLU A 136 7.51 -2.02 -23.54
C GLU A 136 7.40 -0.84 -24.52
N LYS A 137 6.75 0.26 -24.09
CA LYS A 137 6.61 1.49 -24.88
C LYS A 137 7.98 2.12 -25.17
N ILE A 138 8.89 2.09 -24.20
CA ILE A 138 10.28 2.56 -24.34
C ILE A 138 11.05 1.68 -25.34
N ALA A 139 10.88 0.35 -25.24
CA ALA A 139 11.53 -0.59 -26.15
C ALA A 139 11.03 -0.43 -27.61
N ALA A 140 9.72 -0.20 -27.78
CA ALA A 140 9.11 0.07 -29.07
C ALA A 140 9.62 1.38 -29.68
N TRP A 141 9.69 2.46 -28.90
CA TRP A 141 10.27 3.75 -29.35
C TRP A 141 11.73 3.62 -29.77
N ARG A 142 12.54 2.88 -29.01
CA ARG A 142 13.94 2.59 -29.39
C ARG A 142 14.03 1.82 -30.71
N LYS A 143 13.16 0.82 -30.91
CA LYS A 143 13.13 0.05 -32.16
C LYS A 143 12.69 0.92 -33.34
N GLN A 144 11.66 1.74 -33.16
CA GLN A 144 11.15 2.63 -34.21
C GLN A 144 12.19 3.69 -34.60
N ALA A 145 12.86 4.32 -33.62
CA ALA A 145 13.95 5.26 -33.89
C ALA A 145 15.10 4.63 -34.69
N ARG A 146 15.49 3.39 -34.34
CA ARG A 146 16.52 2.64 -35.10
C ARG A 146 16.09 2.32 -36.54
N MET A 147 14.80 2.10 -36.77
CA MET A 147 14.25 1.85 -38.10
C MET A 147 14.07 3.13 -38.91
N SER A 148 13.78 4.26 -38.27
CA SER A 148 13.61 5.56 -38.95
C SER A 148 14.91 6.05 -39.62
N ALA A 149 16.07 5.77 -39.04
CA ALA A 149 17.37 6.05 -39.66
C ALA A 149 17.64 5.23 -40.96
N LEU A 150 16.84 4.18 -41.21
CA LEU A 150 16.95 3.33 -42.40
C LEU A 150 15.93 3.68 -43.50
N ILE A 151 15.10 4.72 -43.31
CA ILE A 151 14.10 5.13 -44.31
C ILE A 151 14.68 6.30 -45.12
N PRO A 152 14.92 6.13 -46.43
CA PRO A 152 15.41 7.22 -47.26
C PRO A 152 14.34 8.28 -47.43
N LYS A 153 14.74 9.55 -47.38
CA LYS A 153 13.86 10.65 -47.78
C LYS A 153 13.94 10.78 -49.30
N PHE A 154 12.79 10.65 -49.95
CA PHE A 154 12.65 10.81 -51.39
C PHE A 154 12.01 12.16 -51.68
N THR A 155 12.69 13.01 -52.44
CA THR A 155 12.14 14.28 -52.90
C THR A 155 12.20 14.31 -54.41
N VAL A 156 11.05 14.54 -55.03
CA VAL A 156 10.93 14.77 -56.47
C VAL A 156 10.67 16.24 -56.66
N THR A 157 11.58 16.92 -57.34
CA THR A 157 11.41 18.32 -57.70
C THR A 157 11.30 18.38 -59.21
N GLY A 158 10.16 18.86 -59.71
CA GLY A 158 9.96 19.15 -61.12
C GLY A 158 9.95 20.65 -61.31
N ASP A 159 10.83 21.16 -62.17
CA ASP A 159 10.87 22.56 -62.54
C ASP A 159 10.48 22.69 -64.03
N THR A 160 9.67 23.69 -64.35
CA THR A 160 9.28 23.95 -65.74
C THR A 160 9.81 25.31 -66.10
N ASN A 161 10.98 25.35 -66.74
CA ASN A 161 11.53 26.59 -67.26
C ASN A 161 10.84 26.91 -68.59
N LEU A 162 10.04 27.98 -68.60
CA LEU A 162 9.47 28.52 -69.83
C LEU A 162 10.37 29.65 -70.32
N THR A 163 11.44 29.31 -71.04
CA THR A 163 12.26 30.31 -71.74
C THR A 163 11.51 30.81 -72.97
N ASP A 164 10.80 31.93 -72.84
CA ASP A 164 10.12 32.62 -73.96
C ASP A 164 11.14 33.48 -74.75
N PHE A 165 12.21 32.86 -75.24
CA PHE A 165 13.15 33.52 -76.16
C PHE A 165 12.63 33.41 -77.58
N ARG A 166 11.81 34.39 -77.97
CA ARG A 166 11.49 34.63 -79.39
C ARG A 166 12.71 35.27 -80.03
N HIS A 167 13.44 34.50 -80.82
CA HIS A 167 14.51 35.03 -81.66
C HIS A 167 14.09 34.96 -83.13
N TRP A 168 14.54 35.93 -83.91
CA TRP A 168 14.32 35.96 -85.36
C TRP A 168 15.39 35.07 -86.00
N ASP A 169 14.99 34.11 -86.82
CA ASP A 169 15.92 33.24 -87.55
C ASP A 169 16.78 34.10 -88.50
N SER A 170 18.11 33.99 -88.38
CA SER A 170 19.06 34.72 -89.24
C SER A 170 19.54 33.90 -90.44
N GLY A 171 18.74 32.91 -90.87
CA GLY A 171 18.92 32.16 -92.12
C GLY A 171 18.42 32.90 -93.36
N ALA A 172 18.76 32.37 -94.55
CA ALA A 172 18.61 33.04 -95.85
C ALA A 172 17.15 33.29 -96.34
N ASN A 173 16.12 33.00 -95.53
CA ASN A 173 14.73 33.33 -95.83
C ASN A 173 13.88 33.33 -94.53
N PRO A 174 13.66 34.48 -93.86
CA PRO A 174 13.11 34.47 -92.51
C PRO A 174 11.65 34.92 -92.49
N ASP A 175 10.73 34.05 -92.04
CA ASP A 175 9.35 34.49 -91.72
C ASP A 175 8.61 33.60 -90.72
N ALA A 176 9.31 32.93 -89.81
CA ALA A 176 8.68 32.13 -88.76
C ALA A 176 9.24 32.46 -87.38
N LEU A 177 8.36 32.94 -86.49
CA LEU A 177 8.58 33.01 -85.05
C LEU A 177 8.70 31.59 -84.49
N GLN A 178 9.91 31.14 -84.16
CA GLN A 178 10.09 29.90 -83.42
C GLN A 178 9.90 30.18 -81.91
N LYS A 179 8.95 29.45 -81.31
CA LYS A 179 8.68 29.45 -79.87
C LYS A 179 9.66 28.47 -79.22
N GLY A 180 10.37 28.92 -78.18
CA GLY A 180 11.30 28.08 -77.41
C GLY A 180 10.64 26.78 -76.96
N GLU A 181 11.40 25.68 -77.08
CA GLU A 181 10.96 24.34 -76.71
C GLU A 181 10.71 24.27 -75.20
N ARG A 182 9.64 23.58 -74.79
CA ARG A 182 9.27 23.47 -73.38
C ARG A 182 10.10 22.36 -72.76
N ASP A 183 11.17 22.73 -72.07
CA ASP A 183 11.95 21.78 -71.29
C ASP A 183 11.31 21.54 -69.93
N ILE A 184 10.92 20.28 -69.69
CA ILE A 184 10.43 19.80 -68.41
C ILE A 184 11.59 19.06 -67.75
N ASP A 185 12.20 19.68 -66.75
CA ASP A 185 13.29 19.07 -66.00
C ASP A 185 12.76 18.48 -64.70
N TRP A 186 13.15 17.24 -64.41
CA TRP A 186 12.78 16.56 -63.18
C TRP A 186 14.02 15.99 -62.53
N SER A 187 14.17 16.27 -61.25
CA SER A 187 15.26 15.74 -60.44
C SER A 187 14.70 14.90 -59.30
N THR A 188 15.25 13.69 -59.16
CA THR A 188 14.98 12.80 -58.03
C THR A 188 16.17 12.85 -57.09
N ASN A 189 15.94 13.28 -55.86
CA ASN A 189 16.96 13.27 -54.83
C ASN A 189 16.63 12.19 -53.80
N VAL A 190 17.56 11.25 -53.61
CA VAL A 190 17.48 10.20 -52.59
C VAL A 190 18.53 10.51 -51.52
N THR A 191 18.08 10.89 -50.32
CA THR A 191 19.00 11.20 -49.21
C THR A 191 18.91 10.12 -48.13
N TRP A 192 20.07 9.58 -47.76
CA TRP A 192 20.22 8.66 -46.63
C TRP A 192 21.00 9.36 -45.52
N GLU A 193 20.34 9.65 -44.40
CA GLU A 193 20.98 10.26 -43.22
C GLU A 193 21.62 9.16 -42.34
N LEU A 194 22.73 8.57 -42.82
CA LEU A 194 23.45 7.51 -42.10
C LEU A 194 24.28 8.05 -40.90
N GLY A 195 24.39 9.38 -40.76
CA GLY A 195 25.14 10.07 -39.70
C GLY A 195 24.45 10.05 -38.33
N ASP A 196 23.12 9.92 -38.31
CA ASP A 196 22.31 9.86 -37.08
C ASP A 196 22.40 8.51 -36.36
N PHE A 197 23.23 7.59 -36.86
CA PHE A 197 23.43 6.26 -36.30
C PHE A 197 24.13 6.28 -34.94
N ILE A 198 24.85 7.35 -34.61
CA ILE A 198 25.64 7.42 -33.37
C ILE A 198 25.15 8.53 -32.43
N TYR A 199 24.64 9.67 -32.92
CA TYR A 199 24.01 10.71 -32.10
C TYR A 199 23.05 11.55 -32.95
N SER A 200 21.74 11.27 -32.87
CA SER A 200 20.71 12.23 -33.28
C SER A 200 20.20 12.98 -32.05
N ASP A 201 19.81 14.26 -32.19
CA ASP A 201 19.16 15.04 -31.12
C ASP A 201 17.89 14.34 -30.56
N ASP A 202 17.31 13.42 -31.35
CA ASP A 202 16.23 12.53 -30.93
C ASP A 202 16.67 11.50 -29.88
N GLN A 203 17.92 10.99 -29.91
CA GLN A 203 18.42 10.08 -28.86
C GLN A 203 18.50 10.76 -27.49
N THR A 204 18.98 12.00 -27.43
CA THR A 204 19.05 12.75 -26.17
C THR A 204 17.65 13.00 -25.60
N ASN A 205 16.67 13.32 -26.46
CA ASN A 205 15.27 13.47 -26.04
C ASN A 205 14.63 12.14 -25.60
N ILE A 206 14.93 11.03 -26.28
CA ILE A 206 14.44 9.69 -25.92
C ILE A 206 15.02 9.25 -24.57
N ASP A 207 16.31 9.49 -24.32
CA ASP A 207 16.95 9.15 -23.05
C ASP A 207 16.36 9.96 -21.89
N VAL A 208 16.17 11.28 -22.05
CA VAL A 208 15.52 12.12 -21.03
C VAL A 208 14.09 11.65 -20.76
N ARG A 209 13.28 11.40 -21.80
CA ARG A 209 11.90 10.88 -21.62
C ARG A 209 11.88 9.50 -20.97
N SER A 210 12.80 8.61 -21.35
CA SER A 210 12.90 7.28 -20.76
C SER A 210 13.23 7.35 -19.27
N LYS A 211 14.13 8.27 -18.87
CA LYS A 211 14.47 8.51 -17.48
C LYS A 211 13.27 9.05 -16.70
N LEU A 212 12.58 10.08 -17.22
CA LEU A 212 11.38 10.64 -16.60
C LEU A 212 10.26 9.61 -16.45
N MET A 213 10.07 8.73 -17.43
CA MET A 213 9.09 7.65 -17.36
C MET A 213 9.44 6.60 -16.30
N VAL A 214 10.72 6.24 -16.17
CA VAL A 214 11.17 5.33 -15.11
C VAL A 214 10.99 5.98 -13.74
N GLU A 215 11.38 7.24 -13.58
CA GLU A 215 11.19 8.00 -12.34
C GLU A 215 9.70 8.10 -11.95
N LEU A 216 8.83 8.42 -12.91
CA LEU A 216 7.38 8.47 -12.69
C LEU A 216 6.83 7.09 -12.30
N ARG A 217 7.24 6.03 -13.00
CA ARG A 217 6.83 4.66 -12.69
C ARG A 217 7.23 4.26 -11.28
N ASP A 218 8.50 4.49 -10.91
CA ASP A 218 9.01 4.12 -9.60
C ASP A 218 8.30 4.92 -8.49
N SER A 219 8.04 6.22 -8.72
CA SER A 219 7.22 7.05 -7.81
C SER A 219 5.80 6.53 -7.64
N ILE A 220 5.12 6.15 -8.74
CA ILE A 220 3.76 5.59 -8.69
C ILE A 220 3.76 4.28 -7.90
N LEU A 221 4.74 3.41 -8.15
CA LEU A 221 4.85 2.13 -7.45
C LEU A 221 5.05 2.34 -5.95
N ASP A 222 5.93 3.27 -5.56
CA ASP A 222 6.17 3.61 -4.14
C ASP A 222 4.89 4.16 -3.48
N ASP A 223 4.20 5.09 -4.13
CA ASP A 223 2.97 5.69 -3.60
C ASP A 223 1.83 4.68 -3.49
N VAL A 224 1.67 3.80 -4.47
CA VAL A 224 0.70 2.69 -4.43
C VAL A 224 1.04 1.73 -3.29
N THR A 225 2.31 1.30 -3.19
CA THR A 225 2.75 0.36 -2.15
C THR A 225 2.57 0.95 -0.76
N ARG A 226 2.99 2.20 -0.55
CA ARG A 226 2.84 2.89 0.72
C ARG A 226 1.37 3.03 1.10
N SER A 227 0.54 3.56 0.20
CA SER A 227 -0.88 3.79 0.46
C SER A 227 -1.62 2.48 0.74
N TYR A 228 -1.31 1.42 -0.01
CA TYR A 228 -1.90 0.09 0.16
C TYR A 228 -1.55 -0.51 1.53
N PHE A 229 -0.28 -0.53 1.91
CA PHE A 229 0.13 -1.13 3.18
C PHE A 229 -0.23 -0.27 4.40
N GLU A 230 -0.31 1.05 4.26
CA GLU A 230 -0.86 1.93 5.30
C GLU A 230 -2.34 1.61 5.55
N ARG A 231 -3.13 1.49 4.48
CA ARG A 231 -4.55 1.11 4.56
C ARG A 231 -4.69 -0.26 5.21
N ARG A 232 -3.87 -1.22 4.77
CA ARG A 232 -3.91 -2.59 5.29
C ARG A 232 -3.57 -2.67 6.77
N ARG A 233 -2.60 -1.87 7.23
CA ARG A 233 -2.22 -1.80 8.65
C ARG A 233 -3.38 -1.26 9.49
N LEU A 234 -4.04 -0.19 9.04
CA LEU A 234 -5.19 0.39 9.75
C LEU A 234 -6.38 -0.57 9.84
N GLN A 235 -6.64 -1.33 8.79
CA GLN A 235 -7.69 -2.36 8.81
C GLN A 235 -7.37 -3.48 9.79
N VAL A 236 -6.12 -3.98 9.80
CA VAL A 236 -5.68 -4.98 10.77
C VAL A 236 -5.75 -4.43 12.19
N GLU A 237 -5.40 -3.17 12.40
CA GLU A 237 -5.47 -2.50 13.70
C GLU A 237 -6.92 -2.38 14.18
N LEU A 238 -7.88 -2.03 13.31
CA LEU A 238 -9.31 -2.00 13.64
C LEU A 238 -9.87 -3.37 14.04
N ILE A 239 -9.37 -4.45 13.43
CA ILE A 239 -9.78 -5.83 13.75
C ILE A 239 -9.12 -6.31 15.05
N THR A 240 -7.85 -5.95 15.28
CA THR A 240 -7.05 -6.46 16.40
C THR A 240 -7.28 -5.69 17.69
N ASP A 241 -7.43 -4.37 17.62
CA ASP A 241 -7.64 -3.46 18.76
C ASP A 241 -8.61 -2.34 18.37
N PRO A 242 -9.93 -2.61 18.35
CA PRO A 242 -10.92 -1.60 18.02
C PRO A 242 -10.88 -0.45 19.04
N PRO A 243 -10.73 0.81 18.60
CA PRO A 243 -10.66 1.94 19.52
C PRO A 243 -11.93 2.05 20.37
N THR A 244 -11.77 2.14 21.69
CA THR A 244 -12.91 2.32 22.62
C THR A 244 -13.58 3.68 22.48
N GLU A 245 -12.86 4.68 21.92
CA GLU A 245 -13.38 6.03 21.68
C GLU A 245 -14.00 6.14 20.27
N PRO A 246 -15.28 6.54 20.15
CA PRO A 246 -15.96 6.67 18.85
C PRO A 246 -15.25 7.61 17.87
N LYS A 247 -14.63 8.69 18.38
CA LYS A 247 -13.88 9.65 17.57
C LYS A 247 -12.62 9.04 16.97
N ALA A 248 -11.91 8.20 17.74
CA ALA A 248 -10.70 7.53 17.28
C ALA A 248 -11.02 6.47 16.22
N GLN A 249 -12.13 5.73 16.39
CA GLN A 249 -12.62 4.81 15.37
C GLN A 249 -12.97 5.53 14.08
N LEU A 250 -13.77 6.60 14.15
CA LEU A 250 -14.15 7.40 12.98
C LEU A 250 -12.93 7.96 12.25
N ALA A 251 -11.91 8.44 12.99
CA ALA A 251 -10.68 8.96 12.38
C ALA A 251 -9.93 7.88 11.58
N LYS A 252 -9.84 6.64 12.09
CA LYS A 252 -9.23 5.52 11.38
C LYS A 252 -10.03 5.12 10.14
N GLU A 253 -11.36 5.09 10.24
CA GLU A 253 -12.25 4.83 9.10
C GLU A 253 -12.11 5.89 8.00
N LEU A 254 -12.07 7.18 8.37
CA LEU A 254 -11.84 8.28 7.43
C LEU A 254 -10.46 8.18 6.77
N ARG A 255 -9.42 7.77 7.52
CA ARG A 255 -8.08 7.55 6.94
C ARG A 255 -8.07 6.41 5.94
N ILE A 256 -8.81 5.33 6.20
CA ILE A 256 -8.97 4.22 5.23
C ILE A 256 -9.67 4.72 3.96
N GLN A 257 -10.71 5.55 4.09
CA GLN A 257 -11.39 6.16 2.94
C GLN A 257 -10.47 7.07 2.13
N GLU A 258 -9.67 7.90 2.80
CA GLU A 258 -8.67 8.76 2.16
C GLU A 258 -7.64 7.94 1.36
N LEU A 259 -7.08 6.89 1.97
CA LEU A 259 -6.12 6.00 1.31
C LEU A 259 -6.75 5.26 0.13
N THR A 260 -8.03 4.90 0.24
CA THR A 260 -8.79 4.29 -0.87
C THR A 260 -8.94 5.28 -2.02
N ALA A 261 -9.26 6.55 -1.73
CA ALA A 261 -9.35 7.60 -2.74
C ALA A 261 -8.00 7.89 -3.43
N ILE A 262 -6.89 7.82 -2.69
CA ILE A 262 -5.54 7.94 -3.26
C ILE A 262 -5.25 6.78 -4.22
N LEU A 263 -5.54 5.55 -3.81
CA LEU A 263 -5.35 4.36 -4.67
C LEU A 263 -6.23 4.42 -5.92
N ASP A 264 -7.47 4.90 -5.80
CA ASP A 264 -8.34 5.14 -6.95
C ASP A 264 -7.80 6.24 -7.86
N GLY A 265 -7.23 7.31 -7.31
CA GLY A 265 -6.58 8.36 -8.10
C GLY A 265 -5.39 7.83 -8.91
N LEU A 266 -4.64 6.87 -8.36
CA LEU A 266 -3.50 6.24 -9.03
C LEU A 266 -3.91 5.12 -10.01
N THR A 267 -5.14 4.61 -9.92
CA THR A 267 -5.65 3.49 -10.75
C THR A 267 -6.85 3.87 -11.62
N GLY A 268 -7.25 5.14 -11.67
CA GLY A 268 -8.42 5.59 -12.42
C GLY A 268 -9.76 5.04 -11.90
N GLY A 269 -9.87 4.78 -10.59
CA GLY A 269 -11.09 4.24 -9.96
C GLY A 269 -11.26 2.71 -10.08
N TRP A 270 -10.25 2.02 -10.60
CA TRP A 270 -10.28 0.57 -10.72
C TRP A 270 -10.25 -0.13 -9.36
N PHE A 271 -9.50 0.40 -8.39
CA PHE A 271 -9.32 -0.23 -7.07
C PHE A 271 -10.64 -0.45 -6.33
N SER A 272 -11.46 0.59 -6.18
CA SER A 272 -12.79 0.47 -5.56
C SER A 272 -13.74 -0.40 -6.37
N SER A 273 -13.70 -0.28 -7.71
CA SER A 273 -14.54 -1.10 -8.61
C SER A 273 -14.25 -2.60 -8.46
N GLU A 274 -12.98 -2.97 -8.28
CA GLU A 274 -12.58 -4.37 -8.13
C GLU A 274 -12.96 -4.92 -6.75
N ILE A 275 -12.88 -4.10 -5.68
CA ILE A 275 -13.40 -4.46 -4.35
C ILE A 275 -14.90 -4.77 -4.43
N GLU A 276 -15.68 -3.90 -5.08
CA GLU A 276 -17.13 -4.15 -5.27
C GLU A 276 -17.40 -5.42 -6.06
N ARG A 277 -16.62 -5.67 -7.12
CA ARG A 277 -16.77 -6.88 -7.95
C ARG A 277 -16.48 -8.14 -7.14
N ASN A 278 -15.43 -8.13 -6.33
CA ASN A 278 -15.06 -9.26 -5.48
C ASN A 278 -16.01 -9.47 -4.30
N GLY A 279 -16.66 -8.42 -3.82
CA GLY A 279 -17.70 -8.52 -2.78
C GLY A 279 -19.05 -9.06 -3.28
N ARG A 280 -19.28 -9.05 -4.60
CA ARG A 280 -20.50 -9.62 -5.23
C ARG A 280 -20.38 -11.10 -5.61
N ARG A 281 -19.19 -11.69 -5.49
CA ARG A 281 -18.89 -13.10 -5.81
C ARG A 281 -18.81 -13.93 -4.54
#